data_AF-A0A961R6A6-F1
#
_entry.id   AF-A0A961R6A6-F1
#
_cell.length_a   1.000
_cell.length_b   1.000
_cell.length_c   1.000
_cell.angle_alpha   90.00
_cell.angle_beta   90.00
_cell.angle_gamma   90.00
#
_symmetry.space_group_name_H-M   'P 1'
#
loop_
_entity.id
_entity.type
_entity.pdbx_description
1 polymer ?
#
loop_
_entity_poly.entity_id
_entity_poly.type
_entity_poly.pdbx_seq_one_letter_code
_entity_poly.pdbx_strand_id
1 'polypeptide(L)' 'VTDEDFELSNENFTDIHLPNEENFFMDDRASEPHYAEKSEPCMKDCKAEPAKITMRARVLDVTPEGEDGEGAGAIE' A
#
# COMPACT_ATOMS: atom_id res chain seq x y z
N VAL A 1 11.80 -27.12 1.18
CA VAL A 1 12.92 -27.91 1.71
C VAL A 1 13.56 -28.58 0.51
N THR A 2 14.79 -28.19 0.17
CA THR A 2 15.50 -28.69 -1.03
C THR A 2 16.42 -29.87 -0.71
N ASP A 3 16.65 -30.14 0.57
CA ASP A 3 17.41 -31.27 1.09
C ASP A 3 16.66 -31.84 2.29
N GLU A 4 16.25 -33.11 2.22
CA GLU A 4 15.49 -33.79 3.28
C GLU A 4 16.36 -34.21 4.47
N ASP A 5 17.69 -34.25 4.30
CA ASP A 5 18.65 -34.58 5.35
C ASP A 5 19.14 -33.32 6.11
N PHE A 6 18.66 -32.14 5.74
CA PHE A 6 19.06 -30.88 6.36
C PHE A 6 18.56 -30.78 7.81
N GLU A 7 19.50 -30.56 8.75
CA GLU A 7 19.23 -30.29 10.16
C GLU A 7 19.55 -28.84 10.52
N LEU A 8 18.53 -28.10 10.98
CA LEU A 8 18.70 -26.78 11.57
C LEU A 8 19.15 -26.91 13.03
N SER A 9 20.24 -26.25 13.39
CA SER A 9 20.79 -26.25 14.75
C SER A 9 21.06 -24.83 15.23
N ASN A 10 21.37 -24.66 16.53
CA ASN A 10 21.81 -23.37 17.05
C ASN A 10 23.19 -22.95 16.52
N GLU A 11 23.93 -23.86 15.89
CA GLU A 11 25.27 -23.61 15.36
C GLU A 11 25.23 -23.07 13.92
N ASN A 12 24.20 -23.42 13.13
CA ASN A 12 24.06 -23.01 11.72
C ASN A 12 22.90 -22.02 11.45
N PHE A 13 22.15 -21.63 12.48
CA PHE A 13 20.94 -20.81 12.34
C PHE A 13 21.18 -19.48 11.61
N THR A 14 22.30 -18.80 11.87
CA THR A 14 22.61 -17.49 11.30
C THR A 14 23.21 -17.54 9.91
N ASP A 15 23.59 -18.73 9.42
CA ASP A 15 24.22 -18.90 8.10
C ASP A 15 23.18 -18.93 6.98
N ILE A 16 21.91 -19.07 7.32
CA ILE A 16 20.80 -19.20 6.39
C ILE A 16 20.14 -17.83 6.22
N HIS A 17 20.42 -17.21 5.08
CA HIS A 17 19.82 -15.94 4.71
C HIS A 17 18.50 -16.15 3.95
N LEU A 18 17.45 -15.42 4.33
CA LEU A 18 16.17 -15.49 3.64
C LEU A 18 16.20 -14.60 2.39
N PRO A 19 15.55 -14.98 1.28
CA PRO A 19 15.63 -14.22 0.02
C PRO A 19 15.14 -12.77 0.10
N ASN A 20 14.35 -12.41 1.13
CA ASN A 20 13.81 -11.07 1.31
C ASN A 20 14.58 -10.22 2.34
N GLU A 21 15.70 -10.72 2.86
CA GLU A 21 16.46 -10.06 3.94
C GLU A 21 16.93 -8.66 3.56
N GLU A 22 17.45 -8.47 2.35
CA GLU A 22 17.96 -7.18 1.86
C GLU A 22 16.85 -6.22 1.38
N ASN A 23 15.60 -6.68 1.28
CA ASN A 23 14.51 -5.92 0.66
C ASN A 23 13.74 -5.02 1.64
N PHE A 24 14.24 -4.87 2.86
CA PHE A 24 13.72 -3.93 3.83
C PHE A 24 14.64 -2.73 3.93
N PHE A 25 14.04 -1.54 3.96
CA PHE A 25 14.74 -0.28 4.15
C PHE A 25 13.97 0.59 5.13
N MET A 26 14.67 1.58 5.70
CA MET A 26 14.03 2.57 6.56
C MET A 26 13.08 3.44 5.76
N ASP A 27 11.96 3.82 6.36
CA ASP A 27 10.99 4.74 5.77
C ASP A 27 11.66 5.97 5.17
N ASP A 28 11.50 6.14 3.86
CA ASP A 28 12.10 7.19 3.06
C ASP A 28 11.09 8.22 2.57
N ARG A 29 9.84 8.21 3.08
CA ARG A 29 8.77 9.13 2.66
C ARG A 29 9.21 10.59 2.61
N ALA A 30 9.98 11.04 3.60
CA ALA A 30 10.46 12.43 3.64
C ALA A 30 11.37 12.81 2.45
N SER A 31 12.00 11.83 1.80
CA SER A 31 12.85 11.99 0.62
C SER A 31 12.10 11.76 -0.69
N GLU A 32 10.87 11.24 -0.66
CA GLU A 32 10.08 11.02 -1.86
C GLU A 32 9.74 12.37 -2.53
N PRO A 33 9.73 12.46 -3.88
CA PRO A 33 9.57 13.73 -4.59
C PRO A 33 8.33 14.55 -4.18
N HIS A 34 7.26 13.88 -3.75
CA HIS A 34 6.01 14.53 -3.35
C HIS A 34 6.03 15.11 -1.94
N TYR A 35 6.98 14.71 -1.09
CA TYR A 35 7.17 15.24 0.27
C TYR A 35 8.47 16.02 0.44
N ALA A 36 9.51 15.70 -0.34
CA ALA A 36 10.82 16.33 -0.29
C ALA A 36 10.76 17.82 -0.64
N GLU A 37 9.89 18.20 -1.57
CA GLU A 37 9.71 19.58 -2.01
C GLU A 37 8.28 20.04 -1.75
N LYS A 38 8.04 20.61 -0.56
CA LYS A 38 6.76 21.25 -0.24
C LYS A 38 6.62 22.56 -1.02
N SER A 39 5.96 22.51 -2.17
CA SER A 39 5.55 23.69 -2.93
C SER A 39 4.16 24.17 -2.51
N GLU A 40 3.89 25.46 -2.70
CA GLU A 40 2.52 25.98 -2.56
C GLU A 40 1.56 25.28 -3.53
N PRO A 41 0.34 24.92 -3.09
CA PRO A 41 -0.62 24.23 -3.93
C PRO A 41 -1.07 25.12 -5.09
N CYS A 42 -1.39 24.50 -6.22
CA CYS A 42 -2.06 25.22 -7.30
C CYS A 42 -3.46 25.66 -6.88
N MET A 43 -3.78 26.93 -7.09
CA MET A 43 -5.06 27.53 -6.70
C MET A 43 -6.02 27.79 -7.87
N LYS A 44 -5.52 27.85 -9.11
CA LYS A 44 -6.31 28.18 -10.30
C LYS A 44 -5.76 27.47 -11.52
N ASP A 45 -6.66 27.04 -12.41
CA ASP A 45 -6.33 26.47 -13.72
C ASP A 45 -5.30 25.31 -13.67
N CYS A 46 -5.41 24.46 -12.64
CA CYS A 46 -4.39 23.45 -12.28
C CYS A 46 -4.26 22.27 -13.25
N LYS A 47 -5.26 22.06 -14.10
CA LYS A 47 -5.24 21.04 -15.15
C LYS A 47 -5.83 21.66 -16.41
N ALA A 48 -5.16 21.43 -17.54
CA ALA A 48 -5.66 21.86 -18.85
C ALA A 48 -6.98 21.17 -19.21
N GLU A 49 -7.14 19.92 -18.78
CA GLU A 49 -8.29 19.08 -19.12
C GLU A 49 -9.20 18.83 -17.91
N PRO A 50 -10.52 18.66 -18.13
CA PRO A 50 -11.44 18.24 -17.08
C PRO A 50 -11.06 16.89 -16.46
N ALA A 51 -11.33 16.75 -15.16
CA ALA A 51 -11.17 15.48 -14.47
C ALA A 51 -12.08 14.40 -15.08
N LYS A 52 -11.57 13.17 -15.15
CA LYS A 52 -12.32 11.99 -15.64
C LYS A 52 -12.47 10.98 -14.52
N ILE A 53 -13.65 10.37 -14.43
CA ILE A 53 -13.91 9.28 -13.49
C ILE A 53 -13.23 8.02 -14.05
N THR A 54 -12.27 7.47 -13.31
CA THR A 54 -11.53 6.26 -13.71
C THR A 54 -12.08 5.00 -13.08
N MET A 55 -12.60 5.08 -11.84
CA MET A 55 -13.16 3.95 -11.10
C MET A 55 -14.29 4.41 -10.17
N ARG A 56 -15.18 3.49 -9.79
CA ARG A 56 -16.24 3.71 -8.79
C ARG A 56 -16.23 2.55 -7.81
N ALA A 57 -16.26 2.83 -6.50
CA ALA A 57 -16.25 1.79 -5.45
C ALA A 57 -17.40 0.78 -5.62
N ARG A 58 -18.57 1.26 -6.04
CA ARG A 58 -19.76 0.46 -6.40
C ARG A 58 -19.53 -0.59 -7.50
N VAL A 59 -18.40 -0.58 -8.19
CA VAL A 59 -18.05 -1.63 -9.16
C VAL A 59 -17.52 -2.88 -8.46
N LEU A 60 -16.76 -2.72 -7.36
CA LEU A 60 -16.29 -3.84 -6.56
C LEU A 60 -17.35 -4.28 -5.54
N ASP A 61 -18.09 -3.32 -4.99
CA ASP A 61 -19.28 -3.55 -4.15
C ASP A 61 -19.04 -4.49 -2.95
N VAL A 62 -17.91 -4.29 -2.27
CA VAL A 62 -17.47 -5.07 -1.10
C VAL A 62 -17.63 -4.30 0.22
N THR A 63 -18.28 -3.14 0.18
CA THR A 63 -18.65 -2.39 1.38
C THR A 63 -19.88 -3.07 1.97
N PRO A 64 -19.88 -3.49 3.25
CA PRO A 64 -21.07 -4.07 3.87
C PRO A 64 -22.27 -3.15 3.73
N GLU A 65 -23.46 -3.72 3.51
CA GLU A 65 -24.71 -2.97 3.37
C GLU A 65 -25.42 -2.76 4.72
N GLY A 66 -26.04 -1.59 4.89
CA GLY A 66 -27.02 -1.29 5.94
C GLY A 66 -28.42 -1.82 5.58
N GLU A 67 -29.40 -1.61 6.46
CA GLU A 67 -30.77 -2.08 6.25
C GLU A 67 -31.46 -1.44 5.02
N ASP A 68 -30.99 -0.27 4.62
CA ASP A 68 -31.45 0.54 3.48
C ASP A 68 -30.68 0.28 2.18
N GLY A 69 -29.72 -0.64 2.18
CA GLY A 69 -28.85 -0.91 1.04
C GLY A 69 -27.78 0.18 0.81
N GLU A 70 -27.62 1.12 1.74
CA GLU A 70 -26.47 2.03 1.76
C GLU A 70 -25.27 1.38 2.46
N GLY A 71 -24.12 2.05 2.46
CA GLY A 71 -22.95 1.54 3.19
C GLY A 71 -23.23 1.45 4.69
N ALA A 72 -22.92 0.31 5.31
CA ALA A 72 -23.14 0.09 6.73
C ALA A 72 -22.49 1.20 7.58
N GLY A 73 -23.29 1.80 8.47
CA GLY A 73 -22.87 2.94 9.28
C GLY A 73 -23.01 4.31 8.59
N ALA A 74 -23.71 4.38 7.46
CA ALA A 74 -24.21 5.64 6.93
C ALA A 74 -25.03 6.36 8.01
N ILE A 75 -24.76 7.66 8.17
CA ILE A 75 -25.58 8.55 8.97
C ILE A 75 -26.70 9.09 8.08
N GLU A 76 -27.94 9.06 8.57
CA GLU A 76 -29.08 9.74 7.92
C GLU A 76 -28.89 11.27 7.88
#